data_AF-A0A6I5CR65-F1
#
_entry.id   AF-A0A6I5CR65-F1
#
_cell.length_a   1.000
_cell.length_b   1.000
_cell.length_c   1.000
_cell.angle_alpha   90.00
_cell.angle_beta   90.00
_cell.angle_gamma   90.00
#
_symmetry.space_group_name_H-M   'P 1'
#
loop_
_entity.id
_entity.type
_entity.pdbx_description
1 polymer ?
#
loop_
_entity_poly.entity_id
_entity_poly.type
_entity_poly.pdbx_seq_one_letter_code
_entity_poly.pdbx_strand_id
1 'polypeptide(L)'
;ILTAAVPAGAAATGRPLGPDAAMYPRVVRLAHNGAANGRILTTVTGFPSGGPAGDIYGSDDGGRSFTRVGRVSDPVAARTGLCCTTLYELPRRIGTLPPGTLLWAGSVGQGASDRRMSLRVWRSTDAGRNWQYLSTAAASPNAHGLWEPEFTVAADGRLVMYYSDETDQPAHSQFLAEKSSRDGV
;
A
#
# COMPACT_ATOMS: atom_id res chain seq x y z
N ILE A 1 -26.09 24.35 -27.08
CA ILE A 1 -25.44 23.89 -25.83
C ILE A 1 -26.39 22.88 -25.21
N LEU A 2 -26.13 21.57 -25.36
CA LEU A 2 -26.89 20.53 -24.66
C LEU A 2 -26.28 20.34 -23.27
N THR A 3 -26.99 20.77 -22.24
CA THR A 3 -26.73 20.36 -20.86
C THR A 3 -27.43 19.02 -20.62
N ALA A 4 -26.69 17.92 -20.77
CA ALA A 4 -27.14 16.63 -20.25
C ALA A 4 -26.88 16.61 -18.74
N ALA A 5 -27.94 16.46 -17.94
CA ALA A 5 -27.80 16.20 -16.52
C ALA A 5 -27.09 14.85 -16.33
N VAL A 6 -26.00 14.84 -15.59
CA VAL A 6 -25.34 13.60 -15.16
C VAL A 6 -26.33 12.89 -14.23
N PRO A 7 -26.70 11.62 -14.48
CA PRO A 7 -27.55 10.88 -13.57
C PRO A 7 -26.83 10.82 -12.21
N ALA A 8 -27.54 11.09 -11.13
CA ALA A 8 -27.02 10.79 -9.80
C ALA A 8 -26.73 9.28 -9.76
N GLY A 9 -25.45 8.90 -9.79
CA GLY A 9 -25.04 7.51 -9.63
C GLY A 9 -25.64 6.99 -8.32
N ALA A 10 -26.22 5.79 -8.36
CA ALA A 10 -26.69 5.14 -7.14
C ALA A 10 -25.58 5.18 -6.09
N ALA A 11 -25.88 5.71 -4.90
CA ALA A 11 -24.95 5.69 -3.79
C ALA A 11 -24.49 4.24 -3.57
N ALA A 12 -23.20 4.04 -3.28
CA ALA A 12 -22.66 2.73 -2.99
C ALA A 12 -23.53 2.01 -1.94
N THR A 13 -24.16 0.89 -2.32
CA THR A 13 -25.09 0.13 -1.46
C THR A 13 -24.35 -0.81 -0.50
N GLY A 14 -23.02 -0.70 -0.41
CA GLY A 14 -22.16 -1.54 0.41
C GLY A 14 -21.99 -1.00 1.82
N ARG A 15 -21.73 -1.89 2.79
CA ARG A 15 -21.31 -1.51 4.14
C ARG A 15 -19.88 -0.95 4.10
N PRO A 16 -19.62 0.28 4.56
CA PRO A 16 -18.26 0.80 4.68
C PRO A 16 -17.38 -0.11 5.54
N LEU A 17 -16.10 -0.25 5.17
CA LEU A 17 -15.12 -1.01 5.96
C LEU A 17 -14.90 -0.38 7.35
N GLY A 18 -14.96 0.95 7.42
CA GLY A 18 -14.81 1.73 8.64
C GLY A 18 -15.50 3.09 8.54
N PRO A 19 -15.52 3.86 9.64
CA PRO A 19 -16.16 5.17 9.69
C PRO A 19 -15.28 6.29 9.13
N ASP A 20 -13.96 6.06 9.00
CA ASP A 20 -12.98 7.07 8.61
C ASP A 20 -12.96 7.28 7.09
N ALA A 21 -12.57 8.48 6.66
CA ALA A 21 -12.28 8.74 5.26
C ALA A 21 -11.14 7.85 4.78
N ALA A 22 -11.28 7.32 3.56
CA ALA A 22 -10.32 6.39 2.99
C ALA A 22 -10.29 6.49 1.47
N MET A 23 -9.15 6.14 0.89
CA MET A 23 -8.97 6.07 -0.55
C MET A 23 -8.04 4.91 -0.93
N TYR A 24 -7.87 4.69 -2.23
CA TYR A 24 -6.84 3.80 -2.77
C TYR A 24 -6.92 2.34 -2.26
N PRO A 25 -8.09 1.67 -2.43
CA PRO A 25 -8.27 0.31 -1.93
C PRO A 25 -7.34 -0.68 -2.63
N ARG A 26 -6.89 -1.68 -1.86
CA ARG A 26 -6.08 -2.81 -2.33
C ARG A 26 -6.57 -4.09 -1.67
N VAL A 27 -6.46 -5.21 -2.38
CA VAL A 27 -6.96 -6.50 -1.94
C VAL A 27 -6.01 -7.62 -2.33
N VAL A 28 -5.83 -8.59 -1.45
CA VAL A 28 -5.10 -9.83 -1.71
C VAL A 28 -5.91 -11.01 -1.15
N ARG A 29 -5.92 -12.13 -1.87
CA ARG A 29 -6.38 -13.41 -1.33
C ARG A 29 -5.15 -14.24 -0.97
N LEU A 30 -5.05 -14.64 0.29
CA LEU A 30 -3.88 -15.37 0.79
C LEU A 30 -3.80 -16.75 0.16
N ALA A 31 -2.62 -17.11 -0.32
CA ALA A 31 -2.32 -18.41 -0.91
C ALA A 31 -1.08 -19.07 -0.30
N HIS A 32 -0.28 -18.33 0.47
CA HIS A 32 1.01 -18.79 0.99
C HIS A 32 1.11 -18.66 2.52
N ASN A 33 -0.03 -18.58 3.21
CA ASN A 33 -0.15 -18.32 4.65
C ASN A 33 -0.77 -19.49 5.44
N GLY A 34 -0.56 -20.73 4.99
CA GLY A 34 -0.97 -21.95 5.69
C GLY A 34 -2.47 -22.02 5.97
N ALA A 35 -2.85 -22.09 7.25
CA ALA A 35 -4.25 -22.17 7.67
C ALA A 35 -5.10 -20.94 7.30
N ALA A 36 -4.46 -19.80 6.99
CA ALA A 36 -5.15 -18.60 6.53
C ALA A 36 -5.36 -18.55 5.01
N ASN A 37 -4.93 -19.57 4.25
CA ASN A 37 -5.15 -19.63 2.81
C ASN A 37 -6.63 -19.52 2.45
N GLY A 38 -6.94 -18.74 1.42
CA GLY A 38 -8.31 -18.42 0.99
C GLY A 38 -8.91 -17.19 1.64
N ARG A 39 -8.39 -16.75 2.81
CA ARG A 39 -8.77 -15.49 3.47
C ARG A 39 -8.48 -14.32 2.53
N ILE A 40 -9.39 -13.34 2.49
CA ILE A 40 -9.19 -12.10 1.75
C ILE A 40 -8.74 -11.03 2.74
N LEU A 41 -7.63 -10.35 2.45
CA LEU A 41 -7.22 -9.15 3.15
C LEU A 41 -7.38 -7.93 2.24
N THR A 42 -7.83 -6.82 2.80
CA THR A 42 -7.88 -5.52 2.11
C THR A 42 -7.26 -4.44 2.96
N THR A 43 -6.64 -3.46 2.30
CA THR A 43 -6.20 -2.21 2.91
C THR A 43 -6.69 -1.01 2.14
N VAL A 44 -6.68 0.14 2.80
CA VAL A 44 -6.97 1.45 2.24
C VAL A 44 -5.93 2.44 2.78
N THR A 45 -5.67 3.51 2.04
CA THR A 45 -5.05 4.71 2.60
C THR A 45 -6.11 5.42 3.44
N GLY A 46 -6.07 5.25 4.77
CA GLY A 46 -7.06 5.77 5.70
C GLY A 46 -6.61 7.06 6.40
N PHE A 47 -7.59 7.88 6.81
CA PHE A 47 -7.38 9.17 7.49
C PHE A 47 -8.15 9.25 8.81
N PRO A 48 -7.84 8.39 9.80
CA PRO A 48 -8.45 8.50 11.13
C PRO A 48 -7.94 9.76 11.87
N SER A 49 -8.61 10.12 12.97
CA SER A 49 -8.27 11.30 13.79
C SER A 49 -6.83 11.31 14.33
N GLY A 50 -6.20 10.14 14.48
CA GLY A 50 -4.81 9.98 14.91
C GLY A 50 -3.75 10.19 13.81
N GLY A 51 -4.17 10.53 12.59
CA GLY A 51 -3.30 10.72 11.43
C GLY A 51 -3.39 9.57 10.41
N PRO A 52 -2.87 9.75 9.19
CA PRO A 52 -2.99 8.76 8.13
C PRO A 52 -2.40 7.38 8.49
N ALA A 53 -3.09 6.31 8.14
CA ALA A 53 -2.70 4.94 8.46
C ALA A 53 -3.19 3.92 7.41
N GLY A 54 -2.57 2.74 7.38
CA GLY A 54 -3.01 1.62 6.55
C GLY A 54 -3.78 0.59 7.37
N ASP A 55 -5.09 0.71 7.48
CA ASP A 55 -5.89 -0.35 8.13
C ASP A 55 -5.94 -1.61 7.28
N ILE A 56 -5.89 -2.76 7.94
CA ILE A 56 -6.02 -4.08 7.32
C ILE A 56 -7.33 -4.70 7.78
N TYR A 57 -8.18 -5.05 6.83
CA TYR A 57 -9.43 -5.77 7.07
C TYR A 57 -9.34 -7.18 6.49
N GLY A 58 -9.90 -8.15 7.18
CA GLY A 58 -9.96 -9.54 6.75
C GLY A 58 -11.38 -10.04 6.56
N SER A 59 -11.58 -10.89 5.56
CA SER A 59 -12.80 -11.64 5.32
C SER A 59 -12.51 -13.14 5.25
N ASP A 60 -13.26 -13.90 6.03
CA ASP A 60 -13.24 -15.36 6.07
C ASP A 60 -14.45 -15.99 5.35
N ASP A 61 -15.35 -15.16 4.78
CA ASP A 61 -16.63 -15.58 4.19
C ASP A 61 -16.74 -15.28 2.68
N GLY A 62 -15.59 -15.18 2.01
CA GLY A 62 -15.50 -14.93 0.57
C GLY A 62 -15.73 -13.47 0.17
N GLY A 63 -15.55 -12.53 1.09
CA GLY A 63 -15.69 -11.09 0.85
C GLY A 63 -17.08 -10.54 1.16
N ARG A 64 -17.95 -11.30 1.84
CA ARG A 64 -19.29 -10.83 2.22
C ARG A 64 -19.25 -9.89 3.41
N SER A 65 -18.36 -10.16 4.36
CA SER A 65 -18.12 -9.29 5.50
C SER A 65 -16.62 -9.15 5.77
N PHE A 66 -16.25 -8.00 6.34
CA PHE A 66 -14.88 -7.66 6.67
C PHE A 66 -14.82 -7.14 8.10
N THR A 67 -13.77 -7.53 8.81
CA THR A 67 -13.44 -7.00 10.14
C THR A 67 -11.99 -6.52 10.15
N ARG A 68 -11.70 -5.45 10.88
CA ARG A 68 -10.34 -4.94 11.01
C ARG A 68 -9.49 -5.94 11.80
N VAL A 69 -8.36 -6.37 11.24
CA VAL A 69 -7.45 -7.36 11.83
C VAL A 69 -6.12 -6.75 12.29
N GLY A 70 -5.74 -5.62 11.72
CA GLY A 70 -4.48 -4.96 12.01
C GLY A 70 -4.42 -3.57 11.43
N ARG A 71 -3.32 -2.87 11.69
CA ARG A 71 -3.05 -1.51 11.20
C ARG A 71 -1.56 -1.32 11.00
N VAL A 72 -1.19 -0.70 9.89
CA VAL A 72 0.14 -0.15 9.65
C VAL A 72 0.15 1.29 10.11
N SER A 73 0.92 1.56 11.17
CA SER A 73 1.08 2.90 11.74
C SER A 73 2.51 3.38 11.51
N ASP A 74 2.72 4.15 10.44
CA ASP A 74 4.03 4.73 10.15
C ASP A 74 4.15 6.11 10.84
N PRO A 75 5.07 6.26 11.82
CA PRO A 75 5.20 7.51 12.57
C PRO A 75 5.69 8.68 11.71
N VAL A 76 6.35 8.41 10.59
CA VAL A 76 6.74 9.44 9.61
C VAL A 76 5.50 9.85 8.83
N ALA A 77 4.75 8.89 8.28
CA ALA A 77 3.54 9.17 7.51
C ALA A 77 2.45 9.90 8.31
N ALA A 78 2.32 9.59 9.60
CA ALA A 78 1.41 10.28 10.51
C ALA A 78 1.70 11.80 10.61
N ARG A 79 2.96 12.20 10.39
CA ARG A 79 3.41 13.60 10.48
C ARG A 79 3.52 14.29 9.13
N THR A 80 3.85 13.53 8.09
CA THR A 80 4.24 14.09 6.79
C THR A 80 3.31 13.67 5.65
N GLY A 81 2.21 12.98 5.95
CA GLY A 81 1.23 12.53 4.97
C GLY A 81 1.51 11.14 4.42
N LEU A 82 0.44 10.49 3.99
CA LEU A 82 0.42 9.16 3.39
C LEU A 82 -0.45 9.20 2.14
N CYS A 83 0.01 8.58 1.06
CA CYS A 83 -0.81 8.27 -0.11
C CYS A 83 -0.56 6.84 -0.58
N CYS A 84 -1.51 6.37 -1.39
CA CYS A 84 -1.21 5.49 -2.50
C CYS A 84 -0.65 4.13 -2.05
N THR A 85 -1.32 3.52 -1.07
CA THR A 85 -0.82 2.32 -0.41
C THR A 85 -0.98 1.05 -1.24
N THR A 86 -0.10 0.06 -1.06
CA THR A 86 -0.21 -1.30 -1.63
C THR A 86 -0.16 -2.40 -0.57
N LEU A 87 -0.68 -3.58 -0.91
CA LEU A 87 -0.63 -4.80 -0.09
C LEU A 87 -0.32 -5.99 -0.98
N TYR A 88 0.73 -6.74 -0.65
CA TYR A 88 1.25 -7.84 -1.44
C TYR A 88 1.60 -9.04 -0.56
N GLU A 89 1.29 -10.26 -0.99
CA GLU A 89 1.76 -11.48 -0.34
C GLU A 89 2.94 -12.06 -1.13
N LEU A 90 4.06 -12.34 -0.47
CA LEU A 90 5.19 -12.98 -1.12
C LEU A 90 4.84 -14.42 -1.53
N PRO A 91 4.91 -14.77 -2.83
CA PRO A 91 4.62 -16.14 -3.28
C PRO A 91 5.78 -17.12 -3.01
N ARG A 92 6.96 -16.58 -2.69
CA ARG A 92 8.18 -17.34 -2.44
C ARG A 92 9.08 -16.58 -1.47
N ARG A 93 10.12 -17.26 -0.97
CA ARG A 93 11.14 -16.65 -0.12
C ARG A 93 11.90 -15.55 -0.89
N ILE A 94 12.09 -14.40 -0.26
CA ILE A 94 12.98 -13.31 -0.70
C ILE A 94 13.93 -13.01 0.48
N GLY A 95 15.23 -13.29 0.32
CA GLY A 95 16.19 -13.25 1.43
C GLY A 95 15.71 -14.02 2.67
N THR A 96 15.56 -13.29 3.77
CA THR A 96 15.07 -13.83 5.06
C THR A 96 13.54 -13.85 5.18
N LEU A 97 12.82 -13.23 4.25
CA LEU A 97 11.36 -13.16 4.24
C LEU A 97 10.79 -14.49 3.71
N PRO A 98 10.07 -15.28 4.53
CA PRO A 98 9.44 -16.52 4.06
C PRO A 98 8.28 -16.25 3.07
N PRO A 99 7.89 -17.25 2.25
CA PRO A 99 6.61 -17.20 1.53
C PRO A 99 5.46 -16.89 2.49
N GLY A 100 4.45 -16.17 2.02
CA GLY A 100 3.32 -15.73 2.85
C GLY A 100 3.59 -14.48 3.67
N THR A 101 4.83 -13.96 3.70
CA THR A 101 5.09 -12.63 4.25
C THR A 101 4.25 -11.61 3.50
N LEU A 102 3.48 -10.81 4.22
CA LEU A 102 2.77 -9.68 3.65
C LEU A 102 3.69 -8.47 3.65
N LEU A 103 3.71 -7.76 2.52
CA LEU A 103 4.33 -6.45 2.37
C LEU A 103 3.24 -5.41 2.22
N TRP A 104 3.39 -4.30 2.93
CA TRP A 104 2.60 -3.10 2.75
C TRP A 104 3.56 -1.96 2.47
N ALA A 105 3.25 -1.12 1.50
CA ALA A 105 4.04 0.08 1.25
C ALA A 105 3.14 1.28 1.00
N GLY A 106 3.67 2.47 1.23
CA GLY A 106 2.99 3.72 0.94
C GLY A 106 3.95 4.83 0.56
N SER A 107 3.39 5.80 -0.15
CA SER A 107 4.04 7.06 -0.49
C SER A 107 3.94 8.02 0.68
N VAL A 108 5.06 8.42 1.25
CA VAL A 108 5.13 9.16 2.51
C VAL A 108 5.92 10.44 2.32
N GLY A 109 5.38 11.58 2.78
CA GLY A 109 6.09 12.85 2.76
C GLY A 109 5.39 14.01 2.05
N GLN A 110 4.21 13.81 1.44
CA GLN A 110 3.59 14.85 0.61
C GLN A 110 3.15 16.12 1.38
N GLY A 111 2.97 16.01 2.69
CA GLY A 111 2.63 17.09 3.61
C GLY A 111 3.83 17.66 4.38
N ALA A 112 5.05 17.16 4.16
CA ALA A 112 6.25 17.79 4.69
C ALA A 112 6.55 19.10 3.95
N SER A 113 7.14 20.08 4.64
CA SER A 113 7.49 21.38 4.06
C SER A 113 8.55 21.29 2.96
N ASP A 114 9.49 20.34 3.07
CA ASP A 114 10.49 20.06 2.03
C ASP A 114 10.00 19.07 0.97
N ARG A 115 8.80 18.47 1.18
CA ARG A 115 8.16 17.47 0.33
C ARG A 115 9.10 16.33 -0.09
N ARG A 116 10.08 15.98 0.74
CA ARG A 116 11.00 14.87 0.47
C ARG A 116 10.28 13.55 0.66
N MET A 117 9.76 13.03 -0.44
CA MET A 117 8.97 11.80 -0.44
C MET A 117 9.82 10.54 -0.29
N SER A 118 9.21 9.50 0.27
CA SER A 118 9.80 8.17 0.39
C SER A 118 8.76 7.07 0.22
N LEU A 119 9.19 5.93 -0.31
CA LEU A 119 8.40 4.72 -0.43
C LEU A 119 8.77 3.79 0.71
N ARG A 120 7.96 3.80 1.78
CA ARG A 120 8.25 3.11 3.03
C ARG A 120 7.57 1.75 3.05
N VAL A 121 8.32 0.70 3.36
CA VAL A 121 7.87 -0.70 3.30
C VAL A 121 7.77 -1.28 4.71
N TRP A 122 6.67 -1.97 4.97
CA TRP A 122 6.35 -2.68 6.19
C TRP A 122 6.07 -4.14 5.87
N ARG A 123 6.33 -5.03 6.83
CA ARG A 123 6.07 -6.47 6.69
C ARG A 123 5.21 -7.02 7.82
N SER A 124 4.47 -8.09 7.53
CA SER A 124 3.76 -8.91 8.51
C SER A 124 3.93 -10.40 8.19
N THR A 125 4.12 -11.21 9.22
CA THR A 125 4.23 -12.68 9.12
C THR A 125 3.12 -13.41 9.86
N ASP A 126 2.05 -12.69 10.24
CA ASP A 126 0.94 -13.21 11.04
C ASP A 126 -0.44 -12.86 10.44
N ALA A 127 -0.49 -12.90 9.10
CA ALA A 127 -1.66 -12.59 8.27
C ALA A 127 -2.21 -11.16 8.51
N GLY A 128 -1.31 -10.19 8.67
CA GLY A 128 -1.64 -8.77 8.68
C GLY A 128 -2.08 -8.22 10.03
N ARG A 129 -1.87 -8.97 11.12
CA ARG A 129 -2.24 -8.56 12.49
C ARG A 129 -1.22 -7.60 13.07
N ASN A 130 0.06 -7.94 13.00
CA ASN A 130 1.16 -7.10 13.45
C ASN A 130 2.08 -6.74 12.29
N TRP A 131 2.59 -5.52 12.32
CA TRP A 131 3.42 -4.94 11.26
C TRP A 131 4.72 -4.39 11.81
N GLN A 132 5.81 -4.67 11.10
CA GLN A 132 7.15 -4.17 11.40
C GLN A 132 7.68 -3.38 10.21
N TYR A 133 8.30 -2.24 10.48
CA TYR A 133 9.01 -1.50 9.44
C TYR A 133 10.12 -2.38 8.87
N LEU A 134 10.20 -2.45 7.55
CA LEU A 134 11.19 -3.24 6.83
C LEU A 134 12.31 -2.36 6.26
N SER A 135 11.95 -1.42 5.38
CA SER A 135 12.92 -0.58 4.68
C SER A 135 12.28 0.67 4.04
N THR A 136 13.11 1.54 3.49
CA THR A 136 12.71 2.55 2.51
C THR A 136 13.21 2.11 1.15
N ALA A 137 12.33 1.79 0.22
CA ALA A 137 12.70 1.30 -1.11
C ALA A 137 13.27 2.42 -2.00
N ALA A 138 12.72 3.63 -1.88
CA ALA A 138 13.19 4.81 -2.58
C ALA A 138 12.95 6.06 -1.73
N ALA A 139 13.83 7.05 -1.85
CA ALA A 139 13.69 8.36 -1.27
C ALA A 139 14.01 9.41 -2.33
N SER A 140 13.19 10.46 -2.39
CA SER A 140 13.37 11.56 -3.32
C SER A 140 14.62 12.35 -2.94
N PRO A 141 15.59 12.56 -3.86
CA PRO A 141 16.78 13.36 -3.58
C PRO A 141 16.46 14.87 -3.56
N ASN A 142 15.25 15.25 -3.99
CA ASN A 142 14.78 16.63 -4.13
C ASN A 142 13.34 16.75 -3.59
N ALA A 143 12.65 17.85 -3.89
CA ALA A 143 11.31 18.14 -3.37
C ALA A 143 10.18 17.59 -4.28
N HIS A 144 10.47 16.56 -5.07
CA HIS A 144 9.52 15.94 -6.00
C HIS A 144 8.94 14.63 -5.47
N GLY A 145 7.76 14.26 -5.99
CA GLY A 145 6.98 13.15 -5.49
C GLY A 145 7.48 11.78 -5.93
N LEU A 146 7.21 10.79 -5.08
CA LEU A 146 7.34 9.37 -5.36
C LEU A 146 6.01 8.70 -5.00
N TRP A 147 5.37 8.05 -5.96
CA TRP A 147 3.96 7.66 -5.83
C TRP A 147 3.72 6.18 -6.15
N GLU A 148 2.65 5.64 -5.57
CA GLU A 148 1.96 4.44 -6.05
C GLU A 148 2.85 3.18 -6.13
N PRO A 149 3.56 2.82 -5.04
CA PRO A 149 4.35 1.59 -5.01
C PRO A 149 3.49 0.38 -5.35
N GLU A 150 4.02 -0.52 -6.18
CA GLU A 150 3.38 -1.79 -6.53
C GLU A 150 4.43 -2.90 -6.63
N PHE A 151 4.17 -4.04 -6.00
CA PHE A 151 5.13 -5.13 -5.90
C PHE A 151 4.88 -6.23 -6.92
N THR A 152 5.96 -6.87 -7.36
CA THR A 152 5.92 -8.18 -8.02
C THR A 152 7.18 -8.97 -7.69
N VAL A 153 7.17 -10.27 -7.99
CA VAL A 153 8.39 -11.09 -7.98
C VAL A 153 8.72 -11.45 -9.42
N ALA A 154 9.89 -10.98 -9.88
CA ALA A 154 10.38 -11.24 -11.21
C ALA A 154 10.72 -12.73 -11.42
N ALA A 155 10.80 -13.15 -12.68
CA ALA A 155 11.12 -14.54 -13.05
C ALA A 155 12.48 -15.01 -12.48
N ASP A 156 13.45 -14.10 -12.34
CA ASP A 156 14.77 -14.34 -11.75
C ASP A 156 14.77 -14.36 -10.21
N GLY A 157 13.60 -14.28 -9.59
CA GLY A 157 13.37 -14.34 -8.16
C GLY A 157 13.63 -13.04 -7.40
N ARG A 158 13.89 -11.91 -8.06
CA ARG A 158 13.97 -10.60 -7.39
C ARG A 158 12.58 -10.10 -6.99
N LEU A 159 12.49 -9.50 -5.81
CA LEU A 159 11.37 -8.62 -5.47
C LEU A 159 11.56 -7.32 -6.24
N VAL A 160 10.53 -6.86 -6.93
CA VAL A 160 10.52 -5.61 -7.70
C VAL A 160 9.40 -4.73 -7.19
N MET A 161 9.70 -3.45 -6.96
CA MET A 161 8.72 -2.39 -6.73
C MET A 161 8.73 -1.46 -7.94
N TYR A 162 7.58 -1.35 -8.61
CA TYR A 162 7.29 -0.28 -9.56
C TYR A 162 6.70 0.92 -8.82
N TYR A 163 6.98 2.13 -9.30
CA TYR A 163 6.45 3.36 -8.73
C TYR A 163 6.51 4.52 -9.74
N SER A 164 5.73 5.56 -9.49
CA SER A 164 5.73 6.81 -10.27
C SER A 164 6.73 7.81 -9.66
N ASP A 165 7.61 8.39 -10.48
CA ASP A 165 8.76 9.20 -10.08
C ASP A 165 8.72 10.59 -10.76
N GLU A 166 8.78 11.66 -9.97
CA GLU A 166 8.77 13.05 -10.45
C GLU A 166 10.16 13.73 -10.33
N THR A 167 11.20 12.98 -9.99
CA THR A 167 12.49 13.55 -9.57
C THR A 167 13.39 14.02 -10.72
N ASP A 168 13.05 13.66 -11.97
CA ASP A 168 13.81 13.98 -13.19
C ASP A 168 13.27 15.22 -13.93
N GLN A 169 12.83 16.22 -13.18
CA GLN A 169 12.38 17.50 -13.71
C GLN A 169 13.59 18.35 -14.16
N PRO A 170 13.48 19.13 -15.26
CA PRO A 170 12.30 19.31 -16.12
C PRO A 170 12.22 18.31 -17.29
N ALA A 171 13.11 17.33 -17.38
CA ALA A 171 13.15 16.39 -18.51
C ALA A 171 11.86 15.56 -18.60
N HIS A 172 11.33 15.15 -17.44
CA HIS A 172 10.07 14.42 -17.34
C HIS A 172 9.20 15.00 -16.23
N SER A 173 7.91 15.21 -16.52
CA SER A 173 6.96 15.62 -15.49
C SER A 173 6.73 14.53 -14.45
N GLN A 174 6.67 13.27 -14.92
CA GLN A 174 6.58 12.04 -14.14
C GLN A 174 6.91 10.85 -15.05
N PHE A 175 7.55 9.80 -14.52
CA PHE A 175 7.81 8.55 -15.25
C PHE A 175 7.65 7.34 -14.33
N LEU A 176 7.49 6.14 -14.89
CA LEU A 176 7.49 4.90 -14.11
C LEU A 176 8.92 4.40 -13.94
N ALA A 177 9.28 4.11 -12.69
CA ALA A 177 10.58 3.60 -12.29
C ALA A 177 10.43 2.25 -11.58
N GLU A 178 11.55 1.52 -11.44
CA GLU A 178 11.60 0.30 -10.65
C GLU A 178 12.78 0.28 -9.66
N LYS A 179 12.56 -0.38 -8.52
CA LYS A 179 13.61 -0.83 -7.60
C LYS A 179 13.50 -2.33 -7.45
N SER A 180 14.64 -3.01 -7.40
CA SER A 180 14.68 -4.46 -7.21
C SER A 180 15.59 -4.86 -6.08
N SER A 181 15.21 -5.90 -5.34
CA SER A 181 15.99 -6.45 -4.23
C SER A 181 15.99 -7.99 -4.26
N ARG A 182 17.07 -8.59 -3.78
CA ARG A 182 17.20 -10.05 -3.60
C ARG A 182 16.95 -10.49 -2.16
N ASP A 183 16.99 -9.55 -1.21
CA ASP A 183 16.83 -9.83 0.23
C ASP A 183 15.60 -9.18 0.86
N GLY A 184 14.91 -8.32 0.10
CA GLY A 184 13.68 -7.65 0.50
C GLY A 184 13.89 -6.29 1.15
N VAL A 185 15.15 -5.83 1.24
CA VAL A 185 15.54 -4.49 1.73
C VAL A 185 16.11 -3.67 0.58
#